data_AF-A0A0D2QUR3-F1
#
_entry.id   AF-A0A0D2QUR3-F1
#
_cell.length_a   1.000
_cell.length_b   1.000
_cell.length_c   1.000
_cell.angle_alpha   90.00
_cell.angle_beta   90.00
_cell.angle_gamma   90.00
#
_symmetry.space_group_name_H-M   'P 1'
#
loop_
_entity.id
_entity.type
_entity.pdbx_description
1 polymer ?
#
loop_
_entity_poly.entity_id
_entity_poly.type
_entity_poly.pdbx_seq_one_letter_code
_entity_poly.pdbx_strand_id
1 'polypeptide(L)'
;MAKRLGEVGLEDLYRAGGSTISIKEATHMYQAIAASKASDPDPRRVWKEVVSRRVLKPWHPHHLHQLVYYSVYANWDVSINGPPLYWFPSLDESKITNLGRIMEIHGPKLLGTSYKDPIESFSLFQKFSFQHPETYWSIVLEELSVVFHSSPSCILDNSKKLEPSGAWLPGAVLNIAECCLLPSTHPTKEDNSCALVWREEGRDDLDVNRMTLKELREQVIF
;
A
#
# COMPACT_ATOMS: atom_id res chain seq x y z
N MET A 1 27.74 11.07 14.18
CA MET A 1 27.51 9.62 13.96
C MET A 1 26.42 9.20 14.94
N ALA A 2 25.34 8.58 14.48
CA ALA A 2 24.30 8.12 15.40
C ALA A 2 24.87 7.01 16.30
N LYS A 3 24.50 7.00 17.59
CA LYS A 3 24.83 5.89 18.49
C LYS A 3 24.28 4.60 17.91
N ARG A 4 25.04 3.51 17.96
CA ARG A 4 24.50 2.19 17.62
C ARG A 4 23.42 1.80 18.61
N LEU A 5 22.47 0.96 18.21
CA LEU A 5 21.40 0.52 19.12
C LEU A 5 21.91 -0.11 20.42
N GLY A 6 23.07 -0.76 20.41
CA GLY A 6 23.69 -1.32 21.63
C GLY A 6 24.35 -0.28 22.54
N GLU A 7 24.55 0.95 22.07
CA GLU A 7 25.14 2.08 22.80
C GLU A 7 24.07 3.03 23.35
N VAL A 8 22.80 2.86 22.95
CA VAL A 8 21.66 3.62 23.46
C VAL A 8 21.24 3.02 24.79
N GLY A 9 21.47 3.76 25.87
CA GLY A 9 21.06 3.37 27.22
C GLY A 9 19.68 3.92 27.62
N LEU A 10 19.19 3.49 28.79
CA LEU A 10 17.99 4.02 29.42
C LEU A 10 18.05 5.56 29.55
N GLU A 11 19.20 6.10 29.96
CA GLU A 11 19.41 7.54 30.14
C GLU A 11 19.32 8.31 28.83
N ASP A 12 19.75 7.73 27.71
CA ASP A 12 19.64 8.36 26.40
C ASP A 12 18.17 8.48 25.98
N LEU A 13 17.39 7.41 26.19
CA LEU A 13 15.96 7.40 25.90
C LEU A 13 15.19 8.38 26.81
N TYR A 14 15.48 8.34 28.11
CA TYR A 14 14.84 9.25 29.08
C TYR A 14 15.15 10.71 28.75
N ARG A 15 16.41 11.03 28.46
CA ARG A 15 16.82 12.38 28.05
C ARG A 15 16.17 12.82 26.74
N ALA A 16 16.13 11.95 25.72
CA ALA A 16 15.53 12.28 24.43
C ALA A 16 14.00 12.43 24.51
N GLY A 17 13.34 11.75 25.45
CA GLY A 17 11.93 11.92 25.74
C GLY A 17 11.58 13.14 26.59
N GLY A 18 12.57 13.79 27.20
CA GLY A 18 12.39 15.01 27.98
C GLY A 18 11.34 14.87 29.07
N SER A 19 10.49 15.88 29.23
CA SER A 19 9.37 15.86 30.20
C SER A 19 8.16 15.02 29.74
N THR A 20 8.21 14.41 28.56
CA THR A 20 7.05 13.75 27.93
C THR A 20 6.93 12.27 28.29
N ILE A 21 8.02 11.65 28.74
CA ILE A 21 8.03 10.24 29.15
C ILE A 21 8.52 10.09 30.59
N SER A 22 7.97 9.11 31.29
CA SER A 22 8.45 8.74 32.62
C SER A 22 9.67 7.82 32.55
N ILE A 23 10.46 7.72 33.62
CA ILE A 23 11.57 6.75 33.69
C ILE A 23 11.08 5.30 33.54
N LYS A 24 9.87 5.00 34.03
CA LYS A 24 9.22 3.70 33.86
C LYS A 24 8.90 3.41 32.39
N GLU A 25 8.40 4.41 31.66
CA GLU A 25 8.14 4.29 30.23
C GLU A 25 9.43 4.13 29.43
N ALA A 26 10.46 4.92 29.72
CA ALA A 26 11.79 4.77 29.13
C ALA A 26 12.38 3.37 29.40
N THR A 27 12.13 2.79 30.58
CA THR A 27 12.55 1.43 30.94
C THR A 27 11.83 0.37 30.11
N HIS A 28 10.51 0.48 29.95
CA HIS A 28 9.74 -0.41 29.08
C HIS A 28 10.21 -0.30 27.61
N MET A 29 10.48 0.92 27.12
CA MET A 29 11.01 1.12 25.77
C MET A 29 12.38 0.45 25.59
N TYR A 30 13.30 0.66 26.54
CA TYR A 30 14.62 0.04 26.52
C TYR A 30 14.55 -1.49 26.45
N GLN A 31 13.71 -2.11 27.30
CA GLN A 31 13.50 -3.55 27.31
C GLN A 31 12.88 -4.06 26.00
N ALA A 32 11.89 -3.36 25.46
CA ALA A 32 11.24 -3.74 24.20
C ALA A 32 12.21 -3.65 23.00
N ILE A 33 13.05 -2.61 22.95
CA ILE A 33 14.09 -2.46 21.92
C ILE A 33 15.13 -3.58 22.04
N ALA A 34 15.60 -3.87 23.26
CA ALA A 34 16.56 -4.95 23.51
C ALA A 34 16.00 -6.32 23.09
N ALA A 35 14.73 -6.60 23.43
CA ALA A 35 14.06 -7.84 23.02
C ALA A 35 13.92 -7.96 21.50
N SER A 36 13.59 -6.84 20.81
CA SER A 36 13.47 -6.79 19.35
C SER A 36 14.80 -7.17 18.67
N LYS A 37 15.92 -6.63 19.17
CA LYS A 37 17.27 -6.95 18.69
C LYS A 37 17.68 -8.39 18.95
N ALA A 38 17.31 -8.95 20.10
CA ALA A 38 17.67 -10.32 20.46
C ALA A 38 16.98 -11.37 19.56
N SER A 39 15.80 -11.03 19.01
CA SER A 39 15.07 -11.92 18.12
C SER A 39 15.71 -12.04 16.73
N ASP A 40 16.16 -10.93 16.15
CA ASP A 40 16.81 -10.90 14.84
C ASP A 40 17.67 -9.62 14.73
N PRO A 41 18.98 -9.73 14.48
CA PRO A 41 19.86 -8.56 14.41
C PRO A 41 19.69 -7.73 13.13
N ASP A 42 18.96 -8.17 12.10
CA ASP A 42 18.71 -7.38 10.89
C ASP A 42 17.98 -6.07 11.26
N PRO A 43 18.54 -4.88 10.97
CA PRO A 43 17.92 -3.59 11.27
C PRO A 43 16.48 -3.45 10.78
N ARG A 44 16.13 -4.06 9.64
CA ARG A 44 14.75 -4.07 9.11
C ARG A 44 13.80 -4.80 10.03
N ARG A 45 14.23 -5.92 10.59
CA ARG A 45 13.44 -6.78 11.48
C ARG A 45 13.32 -6.15 12.86
N VAL A 46 14.41 -5.58 13.37
CA VAL A 46 14.41 -4.79 14.61
C VAL A 46 13.45 -3.61 14.52
N TRP A 47 13.55 -2.79 13.47
CA TRP A 47 12.66 -1.64 13.31
C TRP A 47 11.20 -2.07 13.16
N LYS A 48 10.93 -3.10 12.34
CA LYS A 48 9.57 -3.67 12.19
C LYS A 48 8.98 -4.10 13.52
N GLU A 49 9.78 -4.76 14.37
CA GLU A 49 9.33 -5.21 15.69
C GLU A 49 9.09 -4.04 16.66
N VAL A 50 9.98 -3.05 16.67
CA VAL A 50 9.82 -1.80 17.47
C VAL A 50 8.51 -1.09 17.12
N VAL A 51 8.19 -0.98 15.82
CA VAL A 51 6.94 -0.38 15.33
C VAL A 51 5.74 -1.26 15.69
N SER A 52 5.83 -2.58 15.49
CA SER A 52 4.73 -3.53 15.76
C SER A 52 4.35 -3.56 17.24
N ARG A 53 5.33 -3.45 18.14
CA ARG A 53 5.13 -3.34 19.59
C ARG A 53 4.62 -1.96 20.03
N ARG A 54 4.52 -0.99 19.11
CA ARG A 54 4.14 0.40 19.38
C ARG A 54 4.97 1.02 20.49
N VAL A 55 6.29 0.77 20.47
CA VAL A 55 7.25 1.28 21.47
C VAL A 55 7.25 2.80 21.49
N LEU A 56 7.21 3.40 20.30
CA LEU A 56 7.09 4.85 20.09
C LEU A 56 5.62 5.24 19.89
N LYS A 57 5.20 6.37 20.46
CA LYS A 57 3.84 6.91 20.37
C LYS A 57 3.83 8.22 19.58
N PRO A 58 2.72 8.58 18.91
CA PRO A 58 2.66 9.82 18.12
C PRO A 58 2.93 11.11 18.90
N TRP A 59 2.67 11.10 20.21
CA TRP A 59 2.91 12.24 21.10
C TRP A 59 4.33 12.28 21.68
N HIS A 60 5.16 11.27 21.43
CA HIS A 60 6.56 11.30 21.88
C HIS A 60 7.35 12.39 21.12
N PRO A 61 8.36 13.01 21.76
CA PRO A 61 9.14 14.04 21.11
C PRO A 61 9.85 13.51 19.86
N HIS A 62 9.90 14.32 18.80
CA HIS A 62 10.55 13.94 17.54
C HIS A 62 11.99 13.44 17.73
N HIS A 63 12.75 14.05 18.63
CA HIS A 63 14.13 13.64 18.91
C HIS A 63 14.24 12.21 19.46
N LEU A 64 13.24 11.73 20.22
CA LEU A 64 13.18 10.35 20.69
C LEU A 64 12.96 9.38 19.53
N HIS A 65 12.06 9.72 18.59
CA HIS A 65 11.86 8.94 17.37
C HIS A 65 13.16 8.85 16.55
N GLN A 66 13.82 9.98 16.35
CA GLN A 66 15.09 10.04 15.62
C GLN A 66 16.17 9.20 16.28
N LEU A 67 16.33 9.32 17.61
CA LEU A 67 17.31 8.54 18.36
C LEU A 67 17.13 7.04 18.10
N VAL A 68 15.92 6.51 18.32
CA VAL A 68 15.67 5.07 18.14
C VAL A 68 15.87 4.66 16.67
N TYR A 69 15.28 5.40 15.73
CA TYR A 69 15.35 5.07 14.30
C TYR A 69 16.78 5.04 13.76
N TYR A 70 17.55 6.13 13.98
CA TYR A 70 18.93 6.20 13.50
C TYR A 70 19.86 5.26 14.24
N SER A 71 19.53 4.88 15.48
CA SER A 71 20.30 3.88 16.21
C SER A 71 20.06 2.45 15.72
N VAL A 72 18.83 2.11 15.32
CA VAL A 72 18.53 0.83 14.65
C VAL A 72 19.29 0.73 13.32
N TYR A 73 19.27 1.79 12.53
CA TYR A 73 19.92 1.85 11.22
C TYR A 73 21.36 2.41 11.25
N ALA A 74 22.03 2.43 12.41
CA ALA A 74 23.33 3.10 12.56
C ALA A 74 24.43 2.57 11.63
N ASN A 75 24.35 1.28 11.27
CA ASN A 75 25.28 0.63 10.33
C ASN A 75 24.63 0.33 8.98
N TRP A 76 23.54 1.02 8.63
CA TRP A 76 22.82 0.81 7.37
C TRP A 76 23.61 1.35 6.19
N ASP A 77 23.97 0.48 5.25
CA ASP A 77 24.62 0.89 4.01
C ASP A 77 23.56 1.29 2.98
N VAL A 78 23.41 2.61 2.80
CA VAL A 78 22.45 3.20 1.84
C VAL A 78 22.84 2.92 0.39
N SER A 79 24.14 2.76 0.09
CA SER A 79 24.61 2.53 -1.28
C SER A 79 24.23 1.14 -1.80
N ILE A 80 24.15 0.17 -0.89
CA ILE A 80 23.78 -1.22 -1.20
C ILE A 80 22.26 -1.43 -1.05
N ASN A 81 21.67 -0.92 0.03
CA ASN A 81 20.30 -1.29 0.41
C ASN A 81 19.26 -0.21 0.10
N GLY A 82 19.67 0.95 -0.41
CA GLY A 82 18.80 2.10 -0.57
C GLY A 82 18.44 2.77 0.77
N PRO A 83 17.42 3.66 0.79
CA PRO A 83 17.04 4.35 2.01
C PRO A 83 16.45 3.40 3.07
N PRO A 84 16.75 3.61 4.37
CA PRO A 84 16.19 2.78 5.44
C PRO A 84 14.66 2.93 5.53
N LEU A 85 13.97 1.80 5.69
CA LEU A 85 12.50 1.77 5.73
C LEU A 85 11.97 2.33 7.05
N TYR A 86 10.96 3.20 6.99
CA TYR A 86 10.36 3.78 8.19
C TYR A 86 9.03 3.10 8.59
N TRP A 87 8.27 2.59 7.62
CA TRP A 87 6.95 2.03 7.86
C TRP A 87 6.81 0.68 7.17
N PHE A 88 6.04 -0.21 7.79
CA PHE A 88 5.69 -1.52 7.23
C PHE A 88 4.17 -1.69 7.34
N PRO A 89 3.51 -2.16 6.28
CA PRO A 89 2.09 -2.47 6.36
C PRO A 89 1.88 -3.67 7.29
N SER A 90 0.79 -3.65 8.05
CA SER A 90 0.35 -4.86 8.73
C SER A 90 -0.19 -5.87 7.71
N LEU A 91 -0.20 -7.15 8.10
CA LEU A 91 -0.77 -8.19 7.27
C LEU A 91 -2.28 -7.97 7.05
N ASP A 92 -3.00 -7.55 8.09
CA ASP A 92 -4.44 -7.29 8.02
C ASP A 92 -4.76 -6.14 7.06
N GLU A 93 -4.03 -5.02 7.16
CA GLU A 93 -4.18 -3.91 6.22
C GLU A 93 -3.83 -4.31 4.79
N SER A 94 -2.77 -5.12 4.62
CA SER A 94 -2.34 -5.57 3.29
C SER A 94 -3.41 -6.39 2.58
N LYS A 95 -4.11 -7.27 3.32
CA LYS A 95 -5.17 -8.13 2.79
C LYS A 95 -6.41 -7.36 2.30
N ILE A 96 -6.73 -6.22 2.91
CA ILE A 96 -7.92 -5.44 2.55
C ILE A 96 -7.67 -4.39 1.45
N THR A 97 -6.41 -4.18 1.04
CA THR A 97 -6.11 -3.36 -0.14
C THR A 97 -6.74 -3.98 -1.40
N ASN A 98 -6.97 -3.18 -2.45
CA ASN A 98 -7.50 -3.70 -3.71
C ASN A 98 -6.63 -4.83 -4.28
N LEU A 99 -5.30 -4.63 -4.31
CA LEU A 99 -4.37 -5.66 -4.76
C LEU A 99 -4.34 -6.86 -3.80
N GLY A 100 -4.37 -6.61 -2.49
CA GLY A 100 -4.42 -7.66 -1.47
C GLY A 100 -5.63 -8.57 -1.61
N ARG A 101 -6.81 -8.01 -1.86
CA ARG A 101 -8.02 -8.79 -2.13
C ARG A 101 -7.88 -9.66 -3.38
N ILE A 102 -7.36 -9.11 -4.48
CA ILE A 102 -7.06 -9.88 -5.70
C ILE A 102 -6.06 -11.01 -5.38
N MET A 103 -4.99 -10.72 -4.64
CA MET A 103 -3.98 -11.70 -4.27
C MET A 103 -4.56 -12.81 -3.37
N GLU A 104 -5.40 -12.49 -2.40
CA GLU A 104 -6.04 -13.50 -1.54
C GLU A 104 -7.01 -14.39 -2.34
N ILE A 105 -7.77 -13.83 -3.28
CA ILE A 105 -8.75 -14.56 -4.09
C ILE A 105 -8.06 -15.46 -5.14
N HIS A 106 -7.07 -14.92 -5.86
CA HIS A 106 -6.48 -15.58 -7.02
C HIS A 106 -5.11 -16.19 -6.73
N GLY A 107 -4.33 -15.63 -5.80
CA GLY A 107 -2.97 -16.06 -5.48
C GLY A 107 -2.82 -17.56 -5.19
N PRO A 108 -3.67 -18.20 -4.37
CA PRO A 108 -3.61 -19.64 -4.16
C PRO A 108 -3.77 -20.48 -5.43
N LYS A 109 -4.59 -20.01 -6.40
CA LYS A 109 -4.77 -20.68 -7.69
C LYS A 109 -3.62 -20.41 -8.66
N LEU A 110 -3.10 -19.18 -8.66
CA LEU A 110 -2.06 -18.74 -9.61
C LEU A 110 -0.65 -19.16 -9.20
N LEU A 111 -0.35 -19.15 -7.90
CA LEU A 111 1.00 -19.43 -7.36
C LEU A 111 1.06 -20.75 -6.59
N GLY A 112 -0.07 -21.43 -6.40
CA GLY A 112 -0.16 -22.71 -5.67
C GLY A 112 0.34 -22.59 -4.23
N THR A 113 1.11 -23.58 -3.80
CA THR A 113 1.70 -23.64 -2.45
C THR A 113 2.75 -22.56 -2.17
N SER A 114 3.17 -21.81 -3.20
CA SER A 114 4.08 -20.67 -3.03
C SER A 114 3.35 -19.40 -2.57
N TYR A 115 2.02 -19.36 -2.66
CA TYR A 115 1.24 -18.29 -2.07
C TYR A 115 1.21 -18.42 -0.55
N LYS A 116 1.50 -17.31 0.14
CA LYS A 116 1.44 -17.22 1.60
C LYS A 116 0.50 -16.10 2.03
N ASP A 117 0.85 -14.88 1.63
CA ASP A 117 0.10 -13.67 1.92
C ASP A 117 0.50 -12.53 0.97
N PRO A 118 -0.23 -11.41 0.95
CA PRO A 118 0.02 -10.33 0.00
C PRO A 118 1.39 -9.66 0.16
N ILE A 119 2.03 -9.74 1.34
CA ILE A 119 3.35 -9.13 1.57
C ILE A 119 4.44 -10.09 1.08
N GLU A 120 4.46 -11.33 1.56
CA GLU A 120 5.51 -12.30 1.24
C GLU A 120 5.44 -12.77 -0.21
N SER A 121 4.23 -12.85 -0.78
CA SER A 121 4.03 -13.33 -2.15
C SER A 121 4.01 -12.21 -3.19
N PHE A 122 4.14 -10.93 -2.81
CA PHE A 122 4.07 -9.81 -3.74
C PHE A 122 5.04 -9.95 -4.93
N SER A 123 6.32 -10.20 -4.66
CA SER A 123 7.34 -10.30 -5.72
C SER A 123 7.07 -11.47 -6.67
N LEU A 124 6.53 -12.58 -6.16
CA LEU A 124 6.17 -13.73 -6.99
C LEU A 124 4.92 -13.43 -7.83
N PHE A 125 3.93 -12.76 -7.26
CA PHE A 125 2.72 -12.34 -7.96
C PHE A 125 3.02 -11.29 -9.03
N GLN A 126 3.93 -10.35 -8.77
CA GLN A 126 4.42 -9.37 -9.75
C GLN A 126 5.20 -10.07 -10.88
N LYS A 127 6.02 -11.08 -10.56
CA LYS A 127 6.68 -11.88 -11.60
C LYS A 127 5.65 -12.62 -12.45
N PHE A 128 4.62 -13.20 -11.83
CA PHE A 128 3.51 -13.84 -12.52
C PHE A 128 2.79 -12.85 -13.46
N SER A 129 2.50 -11.62 -13.01
CA SER A 129 1.79 -10.63 -13.85
C SER A 129 2.56 -10.27 -15.11
N PHE A 130 3.90 -10.28 -15.05
CA PHE A 130 4.76 -10.09 -16.22
C PHE A 130 4.80 -11.32 -17.14
N GLN A 131 4.88 -12.53 -16.56
CA GLN A 131 5.01 -13.77 -17.34
C GLN A 131 3.69 -14.23 -17.97
N HIS A 132 2.56 -13.88 -17.36
CA HIS A 132 1.22 -14.32 -17.76
C HIS A 132 0.25 -13.12 -17.89
N PRO A 133 0.52 -12.17 -18.80
CA PRO A 133 -0.29 -10.95 -18.94
C PRO A 133 -1.74 -11.28 -19.29
N GLU A 134 -1.99 -12.31 -20.11
CA GLU A 134 -3.34 -12.74 -20.50
C GLU A 134 -4.22 -13.06 -19.28
N THR A 135 -3.67 -13.84 -18.34
CA THR A 135 -4.38 -14.23 -17.12
C THR A 135 -4.50 -13.07 -16.14
N TYR A 136 -3.40 -12.35 -15.90
CA TYR A 136 -3.37 -11.27 -14.93
C TYR A 136 -4.31 -10.13 -15.30
N TRP A 137 -4.24 -9.64 -16.55
CA TRP A 137 -5.07 -8.50 -16.95
C TRP A 137 -6.53 -8.86 -17.13
N SER A 138 -6.87 -10.10 -17.46
CA SER A 138 -8.27 -10.54 -17.43
C SER A 138 -8.89 -10.36 -16.04
N ILE A 139 -8.16 -10.72 -14.98
CA ILE A 139 -8.59 -10.52 -13.59
C ILE A 139 -8.73 -9.02 -13.28
N VAL A 140 -7.74 -8.20 -13.69
CA VAL A 140 -7.76 -6.75 -13.43
C VAL A 140 -8.94 -6.08 -14.15
N LEU A 141 -9.21 -6.43 -15.40
CA LEU A 141 -10.31 -5.86 -16.19
C LEU A 141 -11.68 -6.25 -15.59
N GLU A 142 -11.80 -7.47 -15.07
CA GLU A 142 -12.98 -7.92 -14.35
C GLU A 142 -13.18 -7.15 -13.03
N GLU A 143 -12.13 -7.03 -12.19
CA GLU A 143 -12.20 -6.26 -10.94
C GLU A 143 -12.55 -4.78 -11.20
N LEU A 144 -12.03 -4.19 -12.28
CA LEU A 144 -12.34 -2.83 -12.70
C LEU A 144 -13.74 -2.68 -13.32
N SER A 145 -14.47 -3.78 -13.51
CA SER A 145 -15.79 -3.80 -14.15
C SER A 145 -15.79 -3.14 -15.54
N VAL A 146 -14.74 -3.40 -16.34
CA VAL A 146 -14.66 -2.86 -17.71
C VAL A 146 -15.70 -3.54 -18.59
N VAL A 147 -16.51 -2.73 -19.28
CA VAL A 147 -17.58 -3.21 -20.16
C VAL A 147 -17.12 -3.10 -21.61
N PHE A 148 -17.08 -4.24 -22.31
CA PHE A 148 -16.77 -4.31 -23.72
C PHE A 148 -18.05 -4.52 -24.54
N HIS A 149 -18.28 -3.68 -25.56
CA HIS A 149 -19.26 -3.95 -26.62
C HIS A 149 -18.76 -5.01 -27.58
N SER A 150 -17.45 -5.08 -27.78
CA SER A 150 -16.78 -6.17 -28.48
C SER A 150 -15.55 -6.56 -27.67
N SER A 151 -15.49 -7.82 -27.25
CA SER A 151 -14.38 -8.33 -26.46
C SER A 151 -13.09 -8.34 -27.30
N PRO A 152 -11.93 -8.07 -26.69
CA PRO A 152 -10.65 -8.22 -27.37
C PRO A 152 -10.39 -9.67 -27.77
N SER A 153 -9.57 -9.88 -28.81
CA SER A 153 -9.13 -11.22 -29.20
C SER A 153 -8.06 -11.81 -28.27
N CYS A 154 -7.30 -10.96 -27.59
CA CYS A 154 -6.34 -11.29 -26.53
C CYS A 154 -6.03 -10.02 -25.71
N ILE A 155 -5.31 -10.14 -24.58
CA ILE A 155 -4.89 -8.99 -23.79
C ILE A 155 -3.77 -8.22 -24.48
N LEU A 156 -2.74 -8.91 -24.99
CA LEU A 156 -1.55 -8.28 -25.58
C LEU A 156 -1.07 -9.08 -26.79
N ASP A 157 -1.11 -8.44 -27.96
CA ASP A 157 -0.53 -8.96 -29.20
C ASP A 157 0.85 -8.36 -29.45
N ASN A 158 1.89 -9.18 -29.25
CA ASN A 158 3.29 -8.84 -29.52
C ASN A 158 3.80 -9.36 -30.87
N SER A 159 2.92 -9.87 -31.74
CA SER A 159 3.34 -10.43 -33.04
C SER A 159 3.89 -9.37 -34.00
N LYS A 160 3.43 -8.12 -33.87
CA LYS A 160 3.84 -6.99 -34.71
C LYS A 160 5.14 -6.38 -34.20
N LYS A 161 6.26 -6.80 -34.79
CA LYS A 161 7.62 -6.30 -34.49
C LYS A 161 7.80 -4.77 -34.62
N LEU A 162 6.90 -4.08 -35.34
CA LEU A 162 6.97 -2.63 -35.56
C LEU A 162 6.41 -1.81 -34.38
N GLU A 163 5.64 -2.44 -33.49
CA GLU A 163 5.09 -1.80 -32.29
C GLU A 163 5.90 -2.27 -31.08
N PRO A 164 6.89 -1.49 -30.60
CA PRO A 164 7.80 -1.93 -29.54
C PRO A 164 7.09 -2.24 -28.21
N SER A 165 5.83 -1.79 -28.03
CA SER A 165 5.01 -2.05 -26.85
C SER A 165 3.90 -3.09 -27.06
N GLY A 166 3.79 -3.67 -28.26
CA GLY A 166 2.67 -4.53 -28.65
C GLY A 166 1.33 -3.80 -28.77
N ALA A 167 0.30 -4.50 -29.24
CA ALA A 167 -1.07 -4.00 -29.31
C ALA A 167 -1.88 -4.55 -28.13
N TRP A 168 -2.38 -3.66 -27.26
CA TRP A 168 -3.22 -4.03 -26.12
C TRP A 168 -4.70 -4.14 -26.55
N LEU A 169 -5.36 -5.18 -26.06
CA LEU A 169 -6.78 -5.45 -26.26
C LEU A 169 -7.23 -5.34 -27.73
N PRO A 170 -6.51 -5.95 -28.70
CA PRO A 170 -6.84 -5.84 -30.12
C PRO A 170 -8.28 -6.26 -30.41
N GLY A 171 -8.98 -5.45 -31.20
CA GLY A 171 -10.38 -5.67 -31.56
C GLY A 171 -11.39 -5.28 -30.47
N ALA A 172 -10.95 -4.87 -29.28
CA ALA A 172 -11.86 -4.39 -28.26
C ALA A 172 -12.59 -3.12 -28.70
N VAL A 173 -13.88 -3.06 -28.39
CA VAL A 173 -14.69 -1.85 -28.49
C VAL A 173 -15.32 -1.60 -27.13
N LEU A 174 -15.06 -0.43 -26.55
CA LEU A 174 -15.61 0.01 -25.27
C LEU A 174 -15.86 1.51 -25.30
N ASN A 175 -16.65 1.99 -24.34
CA ASN A 175 -16.82 3.40 -24.05
C ASN A 175 -16.38 3.67 -22.61
N ILE A 176 -15.41 4.57 -22.43
CA ILE A 176 -14.86 4.91 -21.10
C ILE A 176 -15.94 5.59 -20.24
N ALA A 177 -16.75 6.47 -20.81
CA ALA A 177 -17.83 7.13 -20.07
C ALA A 177 -18.86 6.11 -19.57
N GLU A 178 -19.20 5.10 -20.38
CA GLU A 178 -20.06 4.00 -19.93
C GLU A 178 -19.39 3.19 -18.81
N CYS A 179 -18.11 2.83 -18.98
CA CYS A 179 -17.34 2.15 -17.95
C CYS A 179 -17.25 2.95 -16.65
N CYS A 180 -17.35 4.28 -16.67
CA CYS A 180 -17.33 5.12 -15.47
C CYS A 180 -18.73 5.37 -14.88
N LEU A 181 -19.75 5.57 -15.72
CA LEU A 181 -21.04 6.15 -15.32
C LEU A 181 -22.19 5.13 -15.24
N LEU A 182 -22.08 3.99 -15.93
CA LEU A 182 -23.08 2.95 -15.80
C LEU A 182 -22.95 2.25 -14.44
N PRO A 183 -24.08 1.90 -13.80
CA PRO A 183 -24.03 1.20 -12.54
C PRO A 183 -23.48 -0.21 -12.78
N SER A 184 -22.76 -0.75 -11.80
CA SER A 184 -22.22 -2.10 -11.88
C SER A 184 -22.49 -2.88 -10.61
N THR A 185 -22.13 -4.16 -10.61
CA THR A 185 -22.14 -5.02 -9.42
C THR A 185 -21.11 -4.59 -8.36
N HIS A 186 -20.26 -3.58 -8.65
CA HIS A 186 -19.31 -3.05 -7.69
C HIS A 186 -20.06 -2.25 -6.61
N PRO A 187 -19.86 -2.52 -5.29
CA PRO A 187 -20.67 -1.95 -4.20
C PRO A 187 -20.71 -0.42 -4.13
N THR A 188 -19.77 0.27 -4.77
CA THR A 188 -19.62 1.73 -4.73
C THR A 188 -20.13 2.41 -6.00
N LYS A 189 -20.84 1.67 -6.87
CA LYS A 189 -21.22 2.12 -8.21
C LYS A 189 -22.71 1.97 -8.48
N GLU A 190 -23.52 2.17 -7.45
CA GLU A 190 -24.98 2.25 -7.57
C GLU A 190 -25.41 3.68 -7.95
N ASP A 191 -26.62 3.85 -8.47
CA ASP A 191 -27.15 5.17 -8.88
C ASP A 191 -27.10 6.23 -7.76
N ASN A 192 -27.36 5.81 -6.52
CA ASN A 192 -27.33 6.67 -5.33
C ASN A 192 -25.93 6.85 -4.73
N SER A 193 -24.90 6.19 -5.28
CA SER A 193 -23.52 6.36 -4.84
C SER A 193 -23.04 7.78 -5.15
N CYS A 194 -22.28 8.37 -4.23
CA CYS A 194 -21.68 9.68 -4.45
C CYS A 194 -20.55 9.56 -5.49
N ALA A 195 -20.65 10.31 -6.59
CA ALA A 195 -19.71 10.28 -7.70
C ALA A 195 -18.77 11.48 -7.70
N LEU A 196 -19.28 12.68 -7.39
CA LEU A 196 -18.47 13.89 -7.29
C LEU A 196 -18.67 14.57 -5.94
N VAL A 197 -17.56 15.04 -5.38
CA VAL A 197 -17.51 15.90 -4.20
C VAL A 197 -16.65 17.10 -4.57
N TRP A 198 -17.20 18.31 -4.44
CA TRP A 198 -16.46 19.53 -4.77
C TRP A 198 -16.83 20.67 -3.83
N ARG A 199 -15.96 21.65 -3.77
CA ARG A 199 -16.18 22.89 -3.02
C ARG A 199 -15.54 24.05 -3.78
N GLU A 200 -16.26 25.16 -3.83
CA GLU A 200 -15.74 26.40 -4.41
C GLU A 200 -14.64 26.98 -3.51
N GLU A 201 -13.65 27.62 -4.13
CA GLU A 201 -12.62 28.35 -3.41
C GLU A 201 -13.25 29.44 -2.53
N GLY A 202 -12.70 29.64 -1.33
CA GLY A 202 -13.20 30.65 -0.39
C GLY A 202 -14.47 30.25 0.37
N ARG A 203 -14.95 29.01 0.23
CA ARG A 203 -16.12 28.49 0.96
C ARG A 203 -15.77 27.41 1.98
N ASP A 204 -14.63 27.54 2.65
CA ASP A 204 -14.10 26.50 3.54
C ASP A 204 -14.97 26.19 4.76
N ASP A 205 -15.78 27.17 5.19
CA ASP A 205 -16.71 27.05 6.31
C ASP A 205 -18.06 26.40 5.94
N LEU A 206 -18.28 26.11 4.65
CA LEU A 206 -19.50 25.44 4.16
C LEU A 206 -19.27 23.96 3.90
N ASP A 207 -20.37 23.20 3.98
CA ASP A 207 -20.40 21.80 3.58
C ASP A 207 -20.01 21.64 2.10
N VAL A 208 -19.38 20.50 1.80
CA VAL A 208 -19.01 20.13 0.43
C VAL A 208 -20.26 19.81 -0.40
N ASN A 209 -20.27 20.24 -1.66
CA ASN A 209 -21.29 19.82 -2.61
C ASN A 209 -21.07 18.34 -2.96
N ARG A 210 -22.17 17.67 -3.28
CA ARG A 210 -22.17 16.26 -3.66
C ARG A 210 -23.08 16.05 -4.86
N MET A 211 -22.69 15.15 -5.73
CA MET A 211 -23.50 14.69 -6.86
C MET A 211 -23.44 13.17 -6.90
N THR A 212 -24.61 12.56 -7.07
CA THR A 212 -24.77 11.11 -7.22
C THR A 212 -24.33 10.65 -8.60
N LEU A 213 -24.07 9.35 -8.75
CA LEU A 213 -23.73 8.76 -10.04
C LEU A 213 -24.84 8.95 -11.07
N LYS A 214 -26.11 8.85 -10.64
CA LYS A 214 -27.27 9.10 -11.49
C LYS A 214 -27.30 10.53 -12.02
N GLU A 215 -27.19 11.53 -11.13
CA GLU A 215 -27.20 12.94 -11.52
C GLU A 215 -26.05 13.27 -12.48
N LEU A 216 -24.85 12.74 -12.20
CA LEU A 216 -23.71 12.91 -13.09
C LEU A 216 -23.96 12.28 -14.46
N ARG A 217 -24.50 11.06 -14.49
CA ARG A 217 -24.82 10.36 -15.74
C ARG A 217 -25.84 11.12 -16.57
N GLU A 218 -26.88 11.69 -15.94
CA GLU A 218 -27.90 12.50 -16.61
C GLU A 218 -27.34 13.81 -17.19
N GLN A 219 -26.23 14.34 -16.64
CA GLN A 219 -25.56 15.52 -17.18
C GLN A 219 -24.56 15.22 -18.32
N VAL A 220 -24.03 14.00 -18.38
CA VAL A 220 -23.02 13.61 -19.39
C VAL A 220 -23.68 12.95 -20.60
N ILE A 221 -24.71 12.14 -20.38
CA ILE A 221 -25.46 11.46 -21.43
C ILE A 221 -26.63 12.37 -21.85
N PHE A 222 -26.33 13.34 -22.72
CA PHE A 222 -27.34 14.12 -23.46
C PHE A 222 -27.67 13.46 -24.80
#